data_AF-A0A2V9N9S3-F1
#
_entry.id   AF-A0A2V9N9S3-F1
#
_cell.length_a   1.000
_cell.length_b   1.000
_cell.length_c   1.000
_cell.angle_alpha   90.00
_cell.angle_beta   90.00
_cell.angle_gamma   90.00
#
_symmetry.space_group_name_H-M   'P 1'
#
loop_
_entity.id
_entity.type
_entity.pdbx_description
1 polymer ?
#
loop_
_entity_poly.entity_id
_entity_poly.type
_entity_poly.pdbx_seq_one_letter_code
_entity_poly.pdbx_strand_id
1 'polypeptide(L)'
;MNTDDEEVNLKAWRQRYEAAVLELDPTKIQDRIEEAEKAIAKRALAVMREGADGAEREALANAMQALSDLKKHLSESPNRGTEPEKENIRDTKT
;
A
#
# COMPACT_ATOMS: atom_id res chain seq x y z
N MET A 1 16.97 11.55 -26.44
CA MET A 1 16.60 10.82 -25.21
C MET A 1 16.46 11.88 -24.14
N ASN A 2 15.22 12.14 -23.69
CA ASN A 2 14.95 13.14 -22.67
C ASN A 2 15.28 12.55 -21.30
N THR A 3 16.38 12.98 -20.73
CA THR A 3 16.90 12.54 -19.42
C THR A 3 15.93 12.85 -18.27
N ASP A 4 15.02 13.80 -18.49
CA ASP A 4 14.00 14.22 -17.51
C ASP A 4 12.89 13.17 -17.32
N ASP A 5 12.50 12.42 -18.36
CA ASP A 5 11.43 11.42 -18.26
C ASP A 5 11.88 10.17 -17.47
N GLU A 6 13.17 9.88 -17.49
CA GLU A 6 13.77 8.70 -16.84
C GLU A 6 13.99 8.96 -15.33
N GLU A 7 14.46 10.17 -14.96
CA GLU A 7 14.65 10.57 -13.56
C GLU A 7 13.31 10.77 -12.83
N VAL A 8 12.29 11.31 -13.52
CA VAL A 8 10.92 11.41 -13.00
C VAL A 8 10.35 10.02 -12.69
N ASN A 9 10.65 9.01 -13.52
CA ASN A 9 10.14 7.65 -13.33
C ASN A 9 10.90 6.90 -12.21
N LEU A 10 12.20 7.16 -12.04
CA LEU A 10 13.03 6.61 -10.95
C LEU A 10 12.54 7.06 -9.56
N LYS A 11 12.12 8.33 -9.42
CA LYS A 11 11.62 8.87 -8.15
C LYS A 11 10.14 8.62 -7.93
N ALA A 12 9.35 8.48 -9.00
CA ALA A 12 7.90 8.34 -8.90
C ALA A 12 7.45 7.09 -8.11
N TRP A 13 8.05 5.92 -8.37
CA TRP A 13 7.64 4.70 -7.66
C TRP A 13 7.96 4.77 -6.17
N ARG A 14 9.10 5.37 -5.80
CA ARG A 14 9.48 5.57 -4.39
C ARG A 14 8.53 6.52 -3.67
N GLN A 15 8.18 7.63 -4.30
CA GLN A 15 7.23 8.59 -3.73
C GLN A 15 5.85 7.97 -3.50
N ARG A 16 5.36 7.14 -4.43
CA ARG A 16 4.09 6.43 -4.23
C ARG A 16 4.17 5.38 -3.15
N TYR A 17 5.29 4.64 -3.10
CA TYR A 17 5.55 3.70 -2.02
C TYR A 17 5.58 4.38 -0.65
N GLU A 18 6.31 5.48 -0.51
CA GLU A 18 6.37 6.28 0.73
C GLU A 18 4.99 6.81 1.13
N ALA A 19 4.22 7.33 0.16
CA ALA A 19 2.86 7.79 0.41
C ALA A 19 1.94 6.66 0.89
N ALA A 20 2.12 5.42 0.43
CA ALA A 20 1.35 4.28 0.89
C ALA A 20 1.71 3.82 2.30
N VAL A 21 2.99 3.74 2.64
CA VAL A 21 3.44 3.27 3.97
C VAL A 21 3.27 4.33 5.07
N LEU A 22 3.19 5.61 4.70
CA LEU A 22 2.95 6.73 5.62
C LEU A 22 1.48 7.19 5.68
N GLU A 23 0.58 6.57 4.92
CA GLU A 23 -0.85 6.92 4.96
C GLU A 23 -1.47 6.43 6.27
N LEU A 24 -2.13 7.35 6.99
CA LEU A 24 -2.80 7.08 8.26
C LEU A 24 -4.32 7.12 8.12
N ASP A 25 -4.83 7.66 7.01
CA ASP A 25 -6.26 7.72 6.72
C ASP A 25 -6.76 6.35 6.20
N PRO A 26 -7.58 5.62 6.98
CA PRO A 26 -8.05 4.29 6.58
C PRO A 26 -8.94 4.33 5.34
N THR A 27 -9.49 5.49 4.97
CA THR A 27 -10.29 5.65 3.75
C THR A 27 -9.42 5.82 2.50
N LYS A 28 -8.15 6.24 2.65
CA LYS A 28 -7.23 6.50 1.54
C LYS A 28 -6.15 5.45 1.38
N ILE A 29 -5.85 4.69 2.43
CA ILE A 29 -4.74 3.74 2.44
C ILE A 29 -4.86 2.69 1.34
N GLN A 30 -6.07 2.23 1.00
CA GLN A 30 -6.26 1.28 -0.10
C GLN A 30 -5.90 1.90 -1.46
N ASP A 31 -6.37 3.12 -1.74
CA ASP A 31 -6.03 3.84 -2.98
C ASP A 31 -4.53 4.10 -3.08
N ARG A 32 -3.88 4.48 -1.97
CA ARG A 32 -2.43 4.69 -1.93
C ARG A 32 -1.64 3.43 -2.21
N ILE A 33 -2.05 2.30 -1.64
CA ILE A 33 -1.43 1.00 -1.91
C ILE A 33 -1.55 0.67 -3.40
N GLU A 34 -2.73 0.83 -4.01
CA GLU A 34 -2.91 0.55 -5.43
C GLU A 34 -2.08 1.46 -6.34
N GLU A 35 -2.00 2.76 -6.03
CA GLU A 35 -1.16 3.70 -6.77
C GLU A 35 0.32 3.29 -6.72
N ALA A 36 0.79 2.87 -5.54
CA ALA A 36 2.15 2.41 -5.34
C ALA A 36 2.43 1.10 -6.09
N GLU A 37 1.56 0.10 -5.99
CA GLU A 37 1.66 -1.17 -6.71
C GLU A 37 1.77 -0.94 -8.23
N LYS A 38 0.90 -0.08 -8.78
CA LYS A 38 0.91 0.28 -10.22
C LYS A 38 2.24 0.93 -10.62
N ALA A 39 2.76 1.86 -9.80
CA ALA A 39 4.01 2.56 -10.08
C ALA A 39 5.22 1.61 -10.02
N ILE A 40 5.28 0.75 -9.00
CA ILE A 40 6.36 -0.25 -8.82
C ILE A 40 6.33 -1.25 -9.98
N ALA A 41 5.16 -1.77 -10.36
CA ALA A 41 5.03 -2.71 -11.48
C ALA A 41 5.50 -2.08 -12.80
N LYS A 42 5.14 -0.82 -13.04
CA LYS A 42 5.60 -0.07 -14.23
C LYS A 42 7.12 0.07 -14.25
N ARG A 43 7.76 0.41 -13.12
CA ARG A 43 9.22 0.53 -13.05
C ARG A 43 9.91 -0.83 -13.18
N ALA A 44 9.38 -1.89 -12.57
CA ALA A 44 9.92 -3.24 -12.69
C ALA A 44 9.95 -3.71 -14.16
N LEU A 45 8.89 -3.43 -14.93
CA LEU A 45 8.85 -3.70 -16.36
C LEU A 45 9.91 -2.93 -17.15
N ALA A 46 10.15 -1.66 -16.81
CA ALA A 46 11.19 -0.83 -17.43
C ALA A 46 12.60 -1.38 -17.12
N VAL A 47 12.88 -1.63 -15.84
CA VAL A 47 14.15 -2.20 -15.34
C VAL A 47 14.47 -3.57 -15.96
N MET A 48 13.46 -4.40 -16.21
CA MET A 48 13.64 -5.67 -16.91
C MET A 48 14.08 -5.49 -18.36
N ARG A 49 13.57 -4.47 -19.05
CA ARG A 49 13.93 -4.15 -20.45
C ARG A 49 15.26 -3.43 -20.57
N GLU A 50 15.56 -2.54 -19.63
CA GLU A 50 16.79 -1.76 -19.57
C GLU A 50 18.00 -2.60 -19.15
N GLY A 51 17.78 -3.80 -18.58
CA GLY A 51 18.86 -4.62 -18.03
C GLY A 51 19.52 -3.97 -16.81
N ALA A 52 18.75 -3.17 -16.06
CA ALA A 52 19.28 -2.33 -15.00
C ALA A 52 19.74 -3.11 -13.75
N ASP A 53 20.49 -2.40 -12.91
CA ASP A 53 21.26 -2.88 -11.76
C ASP A 53 20.43 -3.71 -10.75
N GLY A 54 21.05 -4.75 -10.18
CA GLY A 54 20.39 -5.73 -9.32
C GLY A 54 19.77 -5.11 -8.06
N ALA A 55 20.39 -4.05 -7.55
CA ALA A 55 19.91 -3.33 -6.37
C ALA A 55 18.53 -2.69 -6.56
N GLU A 56 18.24 -2.12 -7.74
CA GLU A 56 16.93 -1.53 -7.99
C GLU A 56 15.85 -2.62 -8.11
N ARG A 57 16.18 -3.76 -8.73
CA ARG A 57 15.26 -4.91 -8.82
C ARG A 57 14.89 -5.43 -7.44
N GLU A 58 15.87 -5.60 -6.57
CA GLU A 58 15.63 -6.02 -5.19
C GLU A 58 14.78 -5.00 -4.43
N ALA A 59 15.07 -3.70 -4.57
CA ALA A 59 14.27 -2.66 -3.92
C ALA A 59 12.80 -2.68 -4.38
N LEU A 60 12.54 -2.87 -5.67
CA LEU A 60 11.19 -2.99 -6.22
C LEU A 60 10.46 -4.24 -5.72
N ALA A 61 11.14 -5.38 -5.65
CA ALA A 61 10.58 -6.62 -5.12
C ALA A 61 10.23 -6.49 -3.63
N ASN A 62 11.14 -5.92 -2.83
CA ASN A 62 10.93 -5.66 -1.41
C ASN A 62 9.76 -4.70 -1.18
N ALA A 63 9.65 -3.64 -1.99
CA ALA A 63 8.54 -2.69 -1.91
C ALA A 63 7.18 -3.37 -2.20
N MET A 64 7.10 -4.20 -3.24
CA MET A 64 5.86 -4.93 -3.58
C MET A 64 5.45 -5.91 -2.46
N GLN A 65 6.42 -6.61 -1.88
CA GLN A 65 6.18 -7.51 -0.76
C GLN A 65 5.66 -6.75 0.47
N ALA A 66 6.29 -5.64 0.83
CA ALA A 66 5.85 -4.80 1.95
C ALA A 66 4.43 -4.27 1.78
N LEU A 67 4.05 -3.84 0.57
CA LEU A 67 2.67 -3.40 0.28
C LEU A 67 1.67 -4.55 0.39
N SER A 68 2.05 -5.75 -0.08
CA SER A 68 1.20 -6.95 0.02
C SER A 68 0.94 -7.31 1.49
N ASP A 69 1.95 -7.23 2.35
CA ASP A 69 1.80 -7.53 3.77
C ASP A 69 1.02 -6.44 4.50
N LEU A 70 1.23 -5.17 4.17
CA LEU A 70 0.40 -4.07 4.66
C LEU A 70 -1.08 -4.29 4.32
N LYS A 71 -1.39 -4.65 3.07
CA LYS A 71 -2.75 -4.93 2.62
C LYS A 71 -3.41 -6.09 3.38
N LYS A 72 -2.64 -7.16 3.66
CA LYS A 72 -3.12 -8.27 4.49
C LYS A 72 -3.46 -7.81 5.91
N HIS A 73 -2.57 -7.08 6.57
CA HIS A 73 -2.82 -6.58 7.92
C HIS A 73 -4.04 -5.66 8.01
N LEU A 74 -4.30 -4.86 6.98
CA LEU A 74 -5.50 -4.03 6.89
C LEU A 74 -6.78 -4.88 6.71
N SER A 75 -6.71 -5.98 5.97
CA SER A 75 -7.83 -6.91 5.80
C SER A 75 -8.10 -7.80 7.01
N GLU A 76 -7.04 -8.14 7.76
CA GLU A 76 -7.11 -8.99 8.96
C GLU A 76 -7.55 -8.22 10.20
N SER A 77 -7.51 -6.89 10.18
CA SER A 77 -8.00 -6.03 11.26
C SER A 77 -9.53 -6.02 11.26
N PRO A 78 -10.21 -6.84 12.10
CA PRO A 78 -11.64 -6.89 12.11
C PRO A 78 -12.11 -5.76 13.02
N ASN A 79 -12.72 -4.74 12.43
CA ASN A 79 -13.81 -3.98 13.04
C ASN A 79 -13.74 -3.80 14.57
N ARG A 80 -12.80 -2.99 15.09
CA ARG A 80 -12.94 -2.44 16.44
C ARG A 80 -13.88 -1.23 16.40
N GLY A 81 -15.18 -1.49 16.27
CA GLY A 81 -16.16 -0.44 16.46
C GLY A 81 -17.49 -0.67 15.76
N THR A 82 -18.22 -1.73 16.12
CA THR A 82 -19.70 -1.69 16.27
C THR A 82 -20.17 -2.96 16.97
N GLU A 83 -20.09 -3.00 18.29
CA GLU A 83 -21.10 -3.75 19.06
C GLU A 83 -22.11 -2.71 19.55
N PRO A 84 -23.35 -2.66 19.04
CA PRO A 84 -24.43 -2.10 19.83
C PRO A 84 -24.60 -3.04 21.02
N GLU A 85 -24.15 -2.55 22.18
CA GLU A 85 -24.41 -3.10 23.50
C GLU A 85 -25.89 -3.50 23.56
N LYS A 86 -26.17 -4.81 23.49
CA LYS A 86 -27.52 -5.32 23.71
C LYS A 86 -27.81 -5.13 25.20
N GLU A 87 -28.40 -3.98 25.50
CA GLU A 87 -28.95 -3.64 26.79
C GLU A 87 -29.86 -4.79 27.25
N ASN A 88 -29.29 -5.60 28.14
CA ASN A 88 -29.93 -6.72 28.80
C ASN A 88 -30.90 -6.13 29.81
N ILE A 89 -32.11 -5.77 29.35
CA ILE A 89 -33.22 -5.43 30.25
C ILE A 89 -33.74 -6.74 30.83
N ARG A 90 -33.10 -7.18 31.91
CA ARG A 90 -33.70 -8.08 32.88
C ARG A 90 -34.46 -7.23 33.89
N ASP A 91 -35.66 -7.70 34.18
CA ASP A 91 -36.46 -7.43 35.36
C ASP A 91 -37.10 -6.04 35.53
N THR A 92 -38.41 -5.98 35.25
CA THR A 92 -39.34 -5.40 36.24
C THR A 92 -40.52 -6.34 36.44
N LYS A 93 -40.43 -7.08 37.54
CA LYS A 93 -41.46 -7.85 38.23
C LYS A 93 -42.62 -6.95 38.67
N THR A 94 -43.87 -7.41 38.54
CA THR A 94 -44.92 -7.49 39.58
C THR A 94 -46.12 -8.25 39.04
#